data_AF-A0A8J5T6E6-F1
#
_entry.id   AF-A0A8J5T6E6-F1
#
_cell.length_a   1.000
_cell.length_b   1.000
_cell.length_c   1.000
_cell.angle_alpha   90.00
_cell.angle_beta   90.00
_cell.angle_gamma   90.00
#
_symmetry.space_group_name_H-M   'P 1'
#
loop_
_entity.id
_entity.type
_entity.pdbx_description
1 polymer ?
#
loop_
_entity_poly.entity_id
_entity_poly.type
_entity_poly.pdbx_seq_one_letter_code
_entity_poly.pdbx_strand_id
1 'polypeptide(L)'
;MWSDPWYNPALRRGELNRKVSVIPHSIGAFLSAPIIVEKNDAEVMAAVVGVNLTASFLYNGFVEQLRNSEWWDEKEYLVLLVDDGGLIVTSNRETLHGITLQGMFIGDLDVPILKHLKDSRLYDMEVELDKQAICTELKLNGTSAGPRSYHIPSPFTLAASFLLEVFSWAEYLKYLLYRSVTVPLNIQ
;
A
#
# COMPACT_ATOMS: atom_id res chain seq x y z
N MET A 1 -6.80 12.43 0.56
CA MET A 1 -5.41 12.35 1.03
C MET A 1 -5.06 10.92 0.82
N TRP A 2 -4.11 10.64 -0.07
CA TRP A 2 -3.72 9.27 -0.34
C TRP A 2 -3.45 8.60 1.01
N SER A 3 -4.10 7.47 1.28
CA SER A 3 -3.62 6.63 2.38
C SER A 3 -2.31 6.12 1.85
N ASP A 4 -1.29 6.85 2.23
CA ASP A 4 0.04 6.69 1.73
C ASP A 4 0.41 5.20 1.94
N PRO A 5 0.99 4.49 0.95
CA PRO A 5 1.48 3.11 1.10
C PRO A 5 2.59 2.95 2.16
N TRP A 6 2.80 3.99 2.97
CA TRP A 6 3.83 4.19 3.98
C TRP A 6 3.58 3.39 5.26
N TYR A 7 2.42 2.73 5.38
CA TYR A 7 2.07 1.89 6.52
C TYR A 7 2.44 0.40 6.36
N ASN A 8 3.04 0.00 5.23
CA ASN A 8 3.56 -1.36 5.08
C ASN A 8 5.09 -1.38 5.16
N PRO A 9 5.69 -1.43 6.36
CA PRO A 9 7.14 -1.55 6.53
C PRO A 9 7.71 -2.82 5.89
N ALA A 10 6.88 -3.82 5.54
CA ALA A 10 7.36 -5.03 4.87
C ALA A 10 7.81 -4.80 3.41
N LEU A 11 7.39 -3.69 2.78
CA LEU A 11 7.77 -3.30 1.42
C LEU A 11 9.07 -2.46 1.35
N ARG A 12 9.66 -2.11 2.50
CA ARG A 12 10.85 -1.26 2.60
C ARG A 12 12.07 -2.09 2.97
N ARG A 13 12.54 -2.97 2.10
CA ARG A 13 13.69 -3.82 2.41
C ARG A 13 14.71 -3.86 1.28
N GLY A 14 15.97 -3.66 1.67
CA GLY A 14 17.11 -4.15 0.92
C GLY A 14 17.35 -5.62 1.23
N GLU A 15 18.10 -6.29 0.38
CA GLU A 15 18.55 -7.65 0.64
C GLU A 15 19.88 -7.57 1.40
N LEU A 16 19.84 -7.64 2.72
CA LEU A 16 21.07 -7.74 3.51
C LEU A 16 21.77 -9.08 3.22
N ASN A 17 23.08 -9.04 3.02
CA ASN A 17 23.98 -10.19 2.79
C ASN A 17 23.91 -11.26 3.90
N ARG A 18 23.25 -10.95 5.01
CA ARG A 18 22.89 -11.90 6.07
C ARG A 18 21.39 -12.03 5.99
N LYS A 19 20.91 -13.27 5.88
CA LYS A 19 19.49 -13.69 5.80
C LYS A 19 18.64 -13.25 7.02
N VAL A 20 18.93 -12.12 7.65
CA VAL A 20 18.27 -11.59 8.84
C VAL A 20 17.64 -10.27 8.44
N SER A 21 16.33 -10.16 8.64
CA SER A 21 15.57 -8.95 8.42
C SER A 21 15.24 -8.29 9.75
N VAL A 22 15.43 -6.97 9.80
CA VAL A 22 15.01 -6.11 10.91
C VAL A 22 13.72 -5.40 10.50
N ILE A 23 12.78 -5.25 11.43
CA ILE A 23 11.57 -4.45 11.23
C ILE A 23 11.37 -3.60 12.48
N PRO A 24 11.86 -2.35 12.47
CA PRO A 24 11.65 -1.41 13.56
C PRO A 24 10.16 -1.09 13.74
N HIS A 25 9.71 -0.95 14.97
CA HIS A 25 8.38 -0.48 15.34
C HIS A 25 8.45 0.39 16.58
N SER A 26 7.36 1.08 16.95
CA SER A 26 7.38 2.09 18.02
C SER A 26 8.02 1.60 19.34
N ILE A 27 7.77 0.36 19.73
CA ILE A 27 8.18 -0.20 21.03
C ILE A 27 9.50 -1.02 20.94
N GLY A 28 10.09 -1.18 19.74
CA GLY A 28 11.12 -2.18 19.55
C GLY A 28 11.53 -2.44 18.10
N ALA A 29 12.05 -3.63 17.85
CA ALA A 29 12.27 -4.15 16.51
C ALA A 29 12.05 -5.65 16.47
N PHE A 30 11.37 -6.11 15.42
CA PHE A 30 11.30 -7.53 15.11
C PHE A 30 12.53 -7.92 14.30
N LEU A 31 13.24 -8.93 14.77
CA LEU A 31 14.27 -9.61 14.01
C LEU A 31 13.67 -10.90 13.47
N SER A 32 13.91 -11.21 12.21
CA SER A 32 13.47 -12.46 11.59
C SER A 32 14.56 -13.07 10.71
N ALA A 33 14.63 -14.39 10.65
CA ALA A 33 15.55 -15.11 9.79
C ALA A 33 14.87 -16.38 9.24
N PRO A 34 15.08 -16.73 7.95
CA PRO A 34 14.59 -17.97 7.39
C PRO A 34 15.45 -19.14 7.86
N ILE A 35 14.80 -20.24 8.19
CA ILE A 35 15.42 -21.54 8.39
C ILE A 35 15.42 -22.24 7.04
N ILE A 36 16.62 -22.47 6.52
CA ILE A 36 16.82 -23.19 5.27
C ILE A 36 17.39 -24.56 5.64
N VAL A 37 16.76 -25.60 5.10
CA VAL A 37 17.16 -26.99 5.30
C VAL A 37 17.55 -27.55 3.94
N GLU A 38 18.73 -28.15 3.87
CA GLU A 38 19.18 -28.87 2.69
C GLU A 38 18.69 -30.32 2.75
N LYS A 39 18.07 -30.78 1.68
CA LYS A 39 17.68 -32.18 1.51
C LYS A 39 17.81 -32.60 0.05
N ASN A 40 18.60 -33.64 -0.21
CA ASN A 40 18.82 -34.20 -1.55
C ASN A 40 19.21 -33.13 -2.59
N ASP A 41 20.25 -32.35 -2.29
CA ASP A 41 20.74 -31.24 -3.14
C ASP A 41 19.72 -30.12 -3.44
N ALA A 42 18.62 -30.05 -2.69
CA ALA A 42 17.67 -28.95 -2.72
C ALA A 42 17.67 -28.16 -1.41
N GLU A 43 17.80 -26.84 -1.52
CA GLU A 43 17.56 -25.91 -0.42
C GLU A 43 16.06 -25.62 -0.30
N VAL A 44 15.47 -25.89 0.85
CA VAL A 44 14.07 -25.58 1.14
C VAL A 44 13.99 -24.66 2.34
N MET A 45 13.27 -23.54 2.18
CA MET A 45 12.89 -22.70 3.31
C MET A 45 11.82 -23.42 4.14
N ALA A 46 12.23 -23.96 5.28
CA ALA A 46 11.37 -24.77 6.13
C ALA A 46 10.50 -23.93 7.08
N ALA A 47 11.04 -22.80 7.54
CA ALA A 47 10.37 -21.91 8.48
C ALA A 47 10.99 -20.51 8.47
N VAL A 48 10.35 -19.57 9.17
CA VAL A 48 10.93 -18.28 9.54
C VAL A 48 10.84 -18.16 11.05
N VAL A 49 11.97 -17.90 11.70
CA VAL A 49 12.02 -17.62 13.13
C VAL A 49 12.12 -16.12 13.34
N GLY A 50 11.53 -15.63 14.42
CA GLY A 50 11.63 -14.24 14.79
C GLY A 50 11.67 -14.02 16.28
N VAL A 51 12.29 -12.91 16.66
CA VAL A 51 12.40 -12.43 18.05
C VAL A 51 11.99 -10.97 18.07
N ASN A 52 11.20 -10.60 19.08
CA ASN A 52 10.86 -9.21 19.32
C ASN A 52 11.84 -8.61 20.35
N LEU A 53 12.61 -7.61 19.95
CA LEU A 53 13.50 -6.87 20.84
C LEU A 53 12.84 -5.60 21.33
N THR A 54 12.99 -5.31 22.62
CA THR A 54 12.49 -4.07 23.21
C THR A 54 13.36 -2.88 22.83
N ALA A 55 12.75 -1.69 22.79
CA ALA A 55 13.46 -0.43 22.56
C ALA A 55 14.64 -0.23 23.52
N SER A 56 14.47 -0.56 24.82
CA SER A 56 15.54 -0.43 25.82
C SER A 56 16.71 -1.37 25.55
N PHE A 57 16.45 -2.60 25.09
CA PHE A 57 17.52 -3.53 24.73
C PHE A 57 18.34 -3.01 23.53
N LEU A 58 17.65 -2.51 22.50
CA LEU A 58 18.28 -1.93 21.31
C LEU A 58 19.09 -0.67 21.66
N TYR A 59 18.54 0.21 22.49
CA TYR A 59 19.22 1.42 22.95
C TYR A 59 20.50 1.08 23.73
N ASN A 60 20.41 0.18 24.71
CA ASN A 60 21.57 -0.18 25.54
C ASN A 60 22.70 -0.80 24.70
N GLY A 61 22.36 -1.73 23.80
CA GLY A 61 23.34 -2.34 22.90
C GLY A 61 23.96 -1.31 21.95
N PHE A 62 23.15 -0.39 21.43
CA PHE A 62 23.64 0.68 20.55
C PHE A 62 24.57 1.65 21.28
N VAL A 63 24.21 2.10 22.48
CA VAL A 63 25.04 2.98 23.30
C VAL A 63 26.34 2.33 23.71
N GLU A 64 26.33 1.04 24.02
CA GLU A 64 27.55 0.28 24.33
C GLU A 64 28.53 0.26 23.15
N GLN A 65 28.02 0.06 21.92
CA GLN A 65 28.83 0.17 20.72
C GLN A 65 29.27 1.60 20.44
N LEU A 66 28.39 2.57 20.64
CA LEU A 66 28.66 3.98 20.40
C LEU A 66 29.75 4.51 21.33
N ARG A 67 29.80 4.06 22.59
CA ARG A 67 30.86 4.39 23.56
C ARG A 67 32.27 4.07 23.10
N ASN A 68 32.41 3.10 22.20
CA ASN A 68 33.70 2.71 21.63
C ASN A 68 34.01 3.48 20.32
N SER A 69 33.16 4.42 19.92
CA SER A 69 33.32 5.21 18.71
C SER A 69 33.67 6.66 19.03
N GLU A 70 34.24 7.36 18.05
CA GLU A 70 34.58 8.78 18.15
C GLU A 70 33.34 9.69 18.35
N TRP A 71 32.14 9.17 18.05
CA TRP A 71 30.88 9.91 18.11
C TRP A 71 30.24 9.94 19.51
N TRP A 72 30.82 9.26 20.50
CA TRP A 72 30.26 9.24 21.86
C TRP A 72 30.34 10.60 22.57
N ASP A 73 31.48 11.28 22.44
CA ASP A 73 31.74 12.54 23.13
C ASP A 73 31.02 13.72 22.46
N GLU A 74 30.57 13.57 21.22
CA GLU A 74 29.88 14.59 20.47
C GLU A 74 28.37 14.63 20.75
N LYS A 75 28.01 15.03 21.97
CA LYS A 75 26.61 15.11 22.43
C LYS A 75 25.71 16.07 21.65
N GLU A 76 26.30 16.96 20.84
CA GLU A 76 25.56 17.89 19.99
C GLU A 76 24.89 17.19 18.80
N TYR A 77 25.45 16.07 18.34
CA TYR A 77 24.95 15.35 17.16
C TYR A 77 23.90 14.30 17.52
N LEU A 78 22.92 14.15 16.64
CA LEU A 78 21.97 13.05 16.66
C LEU A 78 22.53 11.90 15.82
N VAL A 79 22.88 10.80 16.48
CA VAL A 79 23.35 9.58 15.81
C VAL A 79 22.19 8.61 15.75
N LEU A 80 21.87 8.14 14.54
CA LEU A 80 20.77 7.23 14.26
C LEU A 80 21.30 5.89 13.77
N LEU A 81 20.75 4.80 14.31
CA LEU A 81 20.85 3.49 13.68
C LEU A 81 19.67 3.34 12.74
N VAL A 82 19.94 3.14 11.45
CA VAL A 82 18.94 3.09 10.39
C VAL A 82 19.07 1.76 9.65
N ASP A 83 17.93 1.16 9.32
CA ASP A 83 17.85 -0.06 8.52
C ASP A 83 17.99 0.23 7.01
N ASP A 84 18.17 -0.80 6.21
CA ASP A 84 18.30 -0.72 4.75
C ASP A 84 17.07 -0.11 4.04
N GLY A 85 15.90 -0.19 4.66
CA GLY A 85 14.68 0.49 4.21
C GLY A 85 14.56 1.96 4.61
N GLY A 86 15.58 2.52 5.28
CA GLY A 86 15.54 3.90 5.79
C GLY A 86 14.67 4.06 7.04
N LEU A 87 14.38 2.98 7.75
CA LEU A 87 13.63 3.00 9.02
C LEU A 87 14.57 3.16 10.21
N ILE A 88 14.23 4.02 11.15
CA ILE A 88 15.04 4.28 12.34
C ILE A 88 14.86 3.14 13.35
N VAL A 89 15.95 2.46 13.67
CA VAL A 89 16.02 1.36 14.65
C VAL A 89 16.17 1.91 16.07
N THR A 90 17.10 2.85 16.28
CA THR A 90 17.33 3.51 17.58
C THR A 90 18.19 4.78 17.40
N SER A 91 18.40 5.54 18.47
CA SER A 91 19.24 6.74 18.47
C SER A 91 20.12 6.84 19.72
N ASN A 92 21.12 7.71 19.69
CA ASN A 92 21.96 8.01 20.85
C ASN A 92 21.22 8.79 21.96
N ARG A 93 20.09 9.44 21.63
CA ARG A 93 19.31 10.24 22.57
C ARG A 93 18.29 9.38 23.31
N GLU A 94 18.50 9.26 24.63
CA GLU A 94 17.58 8.53 25.50
C GLU A 94 16.16 9.09 25.46
N THR A 95 15.96 10.39 25.25
CA THR A 95 14.60 10.96 25.19
C THR A 95 13.81 10.56 23.94
N LEU A 96 14.46 9.97 22.93
CA LEU A 96 13.86 9.68 21.63
C LEU A 96 13.64 8.19 21.35
N HIS A 97 13.98 7.29 22.28
CA HIS A 97 13.74 5.85 22.15
C HIS A 97 12.29 5.48 22.49
N GLY A 98 11.72 4.48 21.81
CA GLY A 98 10.47 3.82 22.22
C GLY A 98 9.13 4.51 21.92
N ILE A 99 9.11 5.77 21.44
CA ILE A 99 7.86 6.44 21.01
C ILE A 99 8.10 7.44 19.88
N THR A 100 9.18 8.25 19.94
CA THR A 100 9.31 9.42 19.07
C THR A 100 9.95 9.11 17.73
N LEU A 101 11.12 8.47 17.70
CA LEU A 101 11.85 8.25 16.44
C LEU A 101 11.81 6.80 15.95
N GLN A 102 11.64 5.84 16.85
CA GLN A 102 11.78 4.43 16.52
C GLN A 102 10.64 3.94 15.62
N GLY A 103 11.00 3.31 14.50
CA GLY A 103 10.05 2.89 13.47
C GLY A 103 9.64 3.99 12.49
N MET A 104 10.09 5.24 12.68
CA MET A 104 9.87 6.30 11.68
C MET A 104 10.79 6.12 10.48
N PHE A 105 10.33 6.60 9.32
CA PHE A 105 11.17 6.73 8.13
C PHE A 105 12.03 7.97 8.23
N ILE A 106 13.30 7.88 7.83
CA ILE A 106 14.23 9.01 7.85
C ILE A 106 13.80 10.17 6.95
N GLY A 107 13.02 9.91 5.90
CA GLY A 107 12.46 10.95 5.03
C GLY A 107 11.32 11.73 5.65
N ASP A 108 10.73 11.25 6.76
CA ASP A 108 9.69 11.97 7.50
C ASP A 108 10.30 12.97 8.50
N LEU A 109 11.62 12.95 8.68
CA LEU A 109 12.32 13.95 9.47
C LEU A 109 12.37 15.27 8.71
N ASP A 110 12.26 16.39 9.43
CA ASP A 110 12.34 17.76 8.88
C ASP A 110 13.78 18.17 8.50
N VAL A 111 14.61 17.20 8.10
CA VAL A 111 16.02 17.38 7.73
C VAL A 111 16.26 16.65 6.41
N PRO A 112 16.93 17.26 5.41
CA PRO A 112 17.10 16.69 4.07
C PRO A 112 18.13 15.54 4.01
N ILE A 113 18.24 14.70 5.05
CA ILE A 113 19.20 13.60 5.13
C ILE A 113 18.98 12.58 4.01
N LEU A 114 17.73 12.16 3.77
CA LEU A 114 17.41 11.17 2.75
C LEU A 114 17.87 11.61 1.35
N LYS A 115 17.76 12.91 1.04
CA LYS A 115 18.25 13.45 -0.23
C LYS A 115 19.76 13.28 -0.37
N HIS A 116 20.52 13.64 0.67
CA HIS A 116 21.97 13.47 0.66
C HIS A 116 22.40 12.01 0.56
N LEU A 117 21.69 11.10 1.24
CA LEU A 117 21.96 9.66 1.17
C LEU A 117 21.63 9.06 -0.21
N LYS A 118 20.63 9.60 -0.90
CA LYS A 118 20.31 9.25 -2.28
C LYS A 118 21.36 9.79 -3.26
N ASP A 119 21.75 11.06 -3.10
CA ASP A 119 22.73 11.70 -3.96
C ASP A 119 24.12 11.04 -3.85
N SER A 120 24.47 10.54 -2.67
CA SER A 120 25.68 9.74 -2.44
C SER A 120 25.59 8.28 -2.93
N ARG A 121 24.42 7.88 -3.46
CA ARG A 121 24.09 6.51 -3.90
C ARG A 121 24.19 5.46 -2.79
N LEU A 122 24.06 5.87 -1.52
CA LEU A 122 23.98 4.92 -0.41
C LEU A 122 22.61 4.24 -0.36
N TYR A 123 21.56 4.99 -0.71
CA TYR A 123 20.20 4.49 -0.87
C TYR A 123 19.74 4.69 -2.31
N ASP A 124 19.00 3.71 -2.82
CA ASP A 124 18.21 3.85 -4.03
C ASP A 124 16.72 3.83 -3.68
N MET A 125 15.91 4.53 -4.47
CA MET A 125 14.48 4.66 -4.22
C MET A 125 13.72 4.57 -5.53
N GLU A 126 12.99 3.47 -5.67
CA GLU A 126 12.03 3.25 -6.74
C GLU A 126 10.62 3.62 -6.26
N VAL A 127 9.85 4.32 -7.10
CA VAL A 127 8.47 4.73 -6.78
C VAL A 127 7.54 3.94 -7.67
N GLU A 128 6.73 3.07 -7.05
CA GLU A 128 5.70 2.29 -7.71
C GLU A 128 4.31 2.80 -7.32
N LEU A 129 3.38 2.81 -8.29
CA LEU A 129 2.00 3.26 -8.08
C LEU A 129 1.09 2.08 -7.79
N ASP A 130 0.62 1.97 -6.54
CA ASP A 130 -0.44 1.05 -6.18
C ASP A 130 -1.80 1.57 -6.66
N LYS A 131 -2.35 0.92 -7.69
CA LYS A 131 -3.66 1.26 -8.27
C LYS A 131 -4.84 0.74 -7.46
N GLN A 132 -4.60 -0.10 -6.45
CA GLN A 132 -5.62 -0.74 -5.63
C GLN A 132 -5.67 -0.16 -4.20
N ALA A 133 -4.84 0.83 -3.89
CA ALA A 133 -4.84 1.50 -2.59
C ALA A 133 -6.15 2.27 -2.33
N ILE A 134 -6.73 2.05 -1.14
CA ILE A 134 -7.88 2.81 -0.67
C ILE A 134 -7.40 4.12 -0.07
N CYS A 135 -7.97 5.25 -0.47
CA CYS A 135 -7.59 6.59 0.00
C CYS A 135 -8.75 7.27 0.73
N THR A 136 -8.45 8.10 1.73
CA THR A 136 -9.47 8.97 2.32
C THR A 136 -9.86 10.06 1.31
N GLU A 137 -11.16 10.18 1.03
CA GLU A 137 -11.66 11.25 0.17
C GLU A 137 -11.41 12.60 0.84
N LEU A 138 -10.73 13.51 0.15
CA LEU A 138 -10.71 14.91 0.55
C LEU A 138 -12.08 15.49 0.23
N LYS A 139 -12.80 15.94 1.25
CA LYS A 139 -13.98 16.78 1.06
C LYS A 139 -13.54 18.09 0.41
N LEU A 140 -13.50 18.11 -0.92
CA LEU A 140 -13.48 19.35 -1.68
C LEU A 140 -14.83 20.03 -1.42
N ASN A 141 -14.84 21.34 -1.17
CA ASN A 141 -16.06 22.16 -0.97
C ASN A 141 -16.91 22.31 -2.25
N GLY A 142 -16.80 21.36 -3.18
CA GLY A 142 -17.63 21.23 -4.37
C GLY A 142 -18.01 19.77 -4.52
N THR A 143 -19.23 19.53 -4.98
CA THR A 143 -19.72 18.20 -5.34
C THR A 143 -18.96 17.69 -6.56
N SER A 144 -17.72 17.24 -6.38
CA SER A 144 -17.00 16.46 -7.37
C SER A 144 -17.44 15.00 -7.22
N ALA A 145 -18.69 14.75 -7.59
CA ALA A 145 -18.99 13.44 -8.16
C ALA A 145 -18.15 13.38 -9.43
N GLY A 146 -17.08 12.58 -9.44
CA GLY A 146 -16.42 12.21 -10.69
C GLY A 146 -17.49 11.77 -11.69
N PRO A 147 -17.31 11.97 -13.01
CA PRO A 147 -18.34 11.64 -13.99
C PRO A 147 -18.62 10.14 -13.91
N ARG A 148 -19.62 9.76 -13.11
CA ARG A 148 -20.28 8.48 -13.28
C ARG A 148 -21.02 8.65 -14.60
N SER A 149 -20.44 8.13 -15.67
CA SER A 149 -21.16 7.94 -16.92
C SER A 149 -22.20 6.85 -16.70
N TYR A 150 -23.20 7.12 -15.86
CA TYR A 150 -24.50 6.53 -16.09
C TYR A 150 -24.94 7.11 -17.41
N HIS A 151 -24.98 6.26 -18.43
CA HIS A 151 -25.56 6.61 -19.72
C HIS A 151 -27.06 6.77 -19.47
N ILE A 152 -27.47 7.91 -18.91
CA ILE A 152 -28.89 8.27 -18.78
C ILE A 152 -29.33 8.51 -20.22
N PRO A 153 -30.19 7.65 -20.80
CA PRO A 153 -30.69 7.90 -22.13
C PRO A 153 -31.39 9.26 -22.09
N SER A 154 -31.15 10.10 -23.10
CA SER A 154 -31.87 11.37 -23.19
C SER A 154 -33.37 11.09 -23.18
N PRO A 155 -34.19 12.01 -22.63
CA PRO A 155 -35.65 11.88 -22.67
C PRO A 155 -36.19 11.58 -24.08
N PHE A 156 -35.52 12.12 -25.11
CA PHE A 156 -35.81 11.83 -26.51
C PHE A 156 -35.55 10.38 -26.89
N THR A 157 -34.43 9.79 -26.49
CA THR A 157 -34.16 8.37 -26.77
C THR A 157 -35.14 7.44 -26.07
N LEU A 158 -35.54 7.75 -24.83
CA LEU A 158 -36.57 7.00 -24.09
C LEU A 158 -37.95 7.10 -24.75
N ALA A 159 -38.34 8.30 -25.17
CA ALA A 159 -39.60 8.51 -25.87
C ALA A 159 -39.62 7.79 -27.23
N ALA A 160 -38.51 7.85 -27.98
CA ALA A 160 -38.39 7.17 -29.26
C ALA A 160 -38.44 5.64 -29.12
N SER A 161 -37.73 5.06 -28.14
CA SER A 161 -37.76 3.62 -27.89
C SER A 161 -39.16 3.15 -27.47
N PHE A 162 -39.84 3.92 -26.62
CA PHE A 162 -41.21 3.61 -26.20
C PHE A 162 -42.18 3.64 -27.39
N LEU A 163 -42.08 4.64 -28.26
CA LEU A 163 -42.92 4.72 -29.47
C LEU A 163 -42.67 3.55 -30.42
N LEU A 164 -41.41 3.14 -30.62
CA LEU A 164 -41.07 1.99 -31.46
C LEU A 164 -41.69 0.69 -30.93
N GLU A 165 -41.66 0.47 -29.62
CA GLU A 165 -42.33 -0.69 -29.02
C GLU A 165 -43.85 -0.65 -29.22
N VAL A 166 -44.48 0.50 -28.98
CA VAL A 166 -45.94 0.67 -29.18
C VAL A 166 -46.33 0.39 -30.64
N PHE A 167 -45.58 0.91 -31.61
CA PHE A 167 -45.85 0.66 -33.02
C PHE A 167 -45.62 -0.81 -33.41
N SER A 168 -44.60 -1.46 -32.85
CA SER A 168 -44.35 -2.89 -33.09
C SER A 168 -45.52 -3.76 -32.61
N TRP A 169 -46.03 -3.51 -31.40
CA TRP A 169 -47.20 -4.21 -30.88
C TRP A 169 -48.47 -3.93 -31.66
N ALA A 170 -48.65 -2.70 -32.15
CA ALA A 170 -49.81 -2.33 -32.97
C ALA A 170 -49.81 -3.06 -34.33
N GLU A 171 -48.66 -3.15 -35.00
CA GLU A 171 -48.53 -3.91 -36.25
C GLU A 171 -48.71 -5.41 -36.03
N TYR A 172 -48.19 -5.95 -34.92
CA TYR A 172 -48.42 -7.35 -34.55
C TYR A 172 -49.91 -7.64 -34.30
N LEU A 173 -50.63 -6.74 -33.61
CA LEU A 173 -52.07 -6.87 -33.40
C LEU A 173 -52.85 -6.82 -34.73
N LYS A 174 -52.49 -5.90 -35.64
CA LYS A 174 -53.08 -5.84 -36.99
C LYS A 174 -52.85 -7.14 -37.75
N TYR A 175 -51.65 -7.71 -37.69
CA TYR A 175 -51.35 -9.00 -38.31
C TYR A 175 -52.22 -10.13 -37.74
N LEU A 176 -52.39 -10.20 -36.41
CA LEU A 176 -53.26 -11.19 -35.76
C LEU A 176 -54.72 -11.04 -36.20
N LEU A 177 -55.24 -9.82 -36.24
CA LEU A 177 -56.60 -9.54 -36.69
C LEU A 177 -56.79 -9.90 -38.16
N TYR A 178 -55.86 -9.53 -39.03
CA TYR A 178 -55.88 -9.90 -40.44
C TYR A 178 -55.88 -11.43 -40.62
N ARG A 179 -55.03 -12.15 -39.87
CA ARG A 179 -54.97 -13.61 -39.89
C ARG A 179 -56.28 -14.24 -39.42
N SER A 180 -56.93 -13.70 -38.38
CA SER A 180 -58.23 -14.21 -37.91
C SER A 180 -59.38 -14.00 -38.90
N VAL A 181 -59.30 -12.99 -39.76
CA VAL A 181 -60.35 -12.68 -40.74
C VAL A 181 -60.12 -13.43 -42.07
N THR A 182 -58.88 -13.71 -42.45
CA THR A 182 -58.53 -14.29 -43.76
C THR A 182 -58.29 -15.80 -43.75
N VAL A 183 -58.07 -16.41 -42.59
CA VAL A 183 -57.91 -17.86 -42.46
C VAL A 183 -59.21 -18.47 -41.93
N PRO A 184 -59.99 -19.22 -42.73
CA PRO A 184 -61.16 -19.90 -42.22
C PRO A 184 -60.75 -21.00 -41.23
N LEU A 185 -61.45 -21.05 -40.11
CA LEU A 185 -61.37 -22.13 -39.13
C LEU A 185 -61.79 -23.46 -39.80
N ASN A 186 -60.81 -24.24 -40.26
CA ASN A 186 -61.03 -25.66 -40.53
C ASN A 186 -61.18 -26.36 -39.18
N ILE A 187 -62.42 -26.42 -38.69
CA ILE A 187 -62.82 -27.28 -37.59
C ILE A 187 -63.10 -28.65 -38.22
N GLN A 188 -62.20 -29.59 -38.00
CA GLN A 188 -62.42 -31.03 -38.20
C GLN A 188 -62.81 -31.65 -36.86
#